data_AF-A0A166X8Z7-F1
#
_entry.id   AF-A0A166X8Z7-F1
#
_cell.length_a   1.000
_cell.length_b   1.000
_cell.length_c   1.000
_cell.angle_alpha   90.00
_cell.angle_beta   90.00
_cell.angle_gamma   90.00
#
_symmetry.space_group_name_H-M   'P 1'
#
loop_
_entity.id
_entity.type
_entity.pdbx_description
1 polymer ?
#
loop_
_entity_poly.entity_id
_entity_poly.type
_entity_poly.pdbx_seq_one_letter_code
_entity_poly.pdbx_strand_id
1 'polypeptide(L)'
;MNAFMTTMNSFYNRDWPNEMAIESSWLCDLEKTKSDLRVRFLFYYNGDRTAFNQIVDAWTLPSALRQHAELKYQLKRRSLQEPSSRFLHETLAAQWVEETKKALPTTRVYQIYTSFVFQNDIKDMREITRIVRKQMLEFRRQFSNETGMMQWDEKWLEEPMRRFLGQIKPMLSVYGMVKWATFTNFPDDALKPEVHEQAYYGKNRLKLREIKEAWDPDNF
;
A
#
# COMPACT_ATOMS: atom_id res chain seq x y z
N MET A 1 -15.92 13.06 -12.04
CA MET A 1 -14.78 12.18 -11.66
C MET A 1 -14.32 11.46 -12.91
N ASN A 2 -13.01 11.43 -13.23
CA ASN A 2 -12.55 10.79 -14.48
C ASN A 2 -12.68 9.26 -14.40
N ALA A 3 -12.72 8.57 -15.54
CA ALA A 3 -12.94 7.13 -15.61
C ALA A 3 -11.97 6.32 -14.74
N PHE A 4 -10.70 6.77 -14.65
CA PHE A 4 -9.70 6.17 -13.76
C PHE A 4 -10.12 6.19 -12.29
N MET A 5 -10.49 7.36 -11.73
CA MET A 5 -10.95 7.44 -10.34
C MET A 5 -12.24 6.66 -10.12
N THR A 6 -13.14 6.66 -11.09
CA THR A 6 -14.39 5.89 -11.00
C THR A 6 -14.10 4.39 -10.85
N THR A 7 -13.18 3.85 -11.66
CA THR A 7 -12.72 2.46 -11.53
C THR A 7 -12.04 2.23 -10.18
N MET A 8 -11.17 3.15 -9.75
CA MET A 8 -10.41 2.94 -8.52
C MET A 8 -11.25 3.01 -7.26
N ASN A 9 -12.17 3.97 -7.20
CA ASN A 9 -13.10 4.07 -6.08
C ASN A 9 -14.04 2.88 -6.05
N SER A 10 -14.44 2.32 -7.20
CA SER A 10 -15.20 1.08 -7.21
C SER A 10 -14.37 -0.13 -6.75
N PHE A 11 -13.08 -0.16 -7.08
CA PHE A 11 -12.18 -1.25 -6.72
C PHE A 11 -11.92 -1.32 -5.21
N TYR A 12 -11.54 -0.20 -4.59
CA TYR A 12 -11.24 -0.15 -3.15
C TYR A 12 -12.48 -0.29 -2.26
N ASN A 13 -13.67 0.00 -2.79
CA ASN A 13 -14.93 -0.13 -2.07
C ASN A 13 -15.64 -1.46 -2.32
N ARG A 14 -15.07 -2.33 -3.15
CA ARG A 14 -15.64 -3.65 -3.37
C ARG A 14 -15.33 -4.52 -2.15
N ASP A 15 -16.35 -5.24 -1.71
CA ASP A 15 -16.20 -6.28 -0.71
C ASP A 15 -15.58 -7.51 -1.40
N TRP A 16 -14.24 -7.55 -1.42
CA TRP A 16 -13.49 -8.68 -1.95
C TRP A 16 -13.58 -9.86 -0.97
N PRO A 17 -13.60 -11.10 -1.48
CA PRO A 17 -13.72 -12.27 -0.62
C PRO A 17 -12.47 -12.45 0.28
N ASN A 18 -12.65 -13.08 1.44
CA ASN A 18 -11.59 -13.27 2.44
C ASN A 18 -10.43 -14.15 1.94
N GLU A 19 -10.65 -14.93 0.89
CA GLU A 19 -9.65 -15.73 0.20
C GLU A 19 -8.68 -14.87 -0.64
N MET A 20 -8.93 -13.56 -0.77
CA MET A 20 -8.14 -12.65 -1.58
C MET A 20 -7.31 -11.69 -0.72
N ALA A 21 -6.00 -11.67 -0.95
CA ALA A 21 -5.12 -10.61 -0.47
C ALA A 21 -4.70 -9.74 -1.67
N ILE A 22 -4.86 -8.43 -1.52
CA ILE A 22 -4.61 -7.47 -2.59
C ILE A 22 -3.62 -6.43 -2.08
N GLU A 23 -2.50 -6.30 -2.77
CA GLU A 23 -1.59 -5.18 -2.61
C GLU A 23 -1.73 -4.23 -3.80
N SER A 24 -1.83 -2.93 -3.54
CA SER A 24 -1.86 -1.90 -4.57
C SER A 24 -0.80 -0.84 -4.31
N SER A 25 0.04 -0.55 -5.31
CA SER A 25 1.03 0.54 -5.25
C SER A 25 0.65 1.63 -6.23
N TRP A 26 0.43 2.86 -5.73
CA TRP A 26 0.26 4.04 -6.58
C TRP A 26 1.62 4.56 -7.03
N LEU A 27 1.82 4.64 -8.33
CA LEU A 27 3.07 5.04 -8.96
C LEU A 27 2.91 6.45 -9.55
N CYS A 28 3.70 7.38 -9.04
CA CYS A 28 3.85 8.72 -9.59
C CYS A 28 5.16 8.78 -10.36
N ASP A 29 5.06 8.84 -11.68
CA ASP A 29 6.17 8.99 -12.62
C ASP A 29 6.32 10.47 -12.98
N LEU A 30 7.47 11.06 -12.65
CA LEU A 30 7.72 12.49 -12.81
C LEU A 30 7.91 12.90 -14.27
N GLU A 31 8.40 11.99 -15.13
CA GLU A 31 8.64 12.26 -16.55
C GLU A 31 7.33 12.30 -17.35
N LYS A 32 6.33 11.54 -16.92
CA LYS A 32 5.03 11.42 -17.61
C LYS A 32 4.00 12.40 -17.08
N THR A 33 4.24 13.69 -17.35
CA THR A 33 3.37 14.80 -16.92
C THR A 33 1.98 14.79 -17.58
N LYS A 34 1.87 14.21 -18.79
CA LYS A 34 0.63 14.18 -19.58
C LYS A 34 -0.25 12.94 -19.37
N SER A 35 0.19 11.93 -18.61
CA SER A 35 -0.62 10.74 -18.33
C SER A 35 -1.26 10.81 -16.94
N ASP A 36 -2.34 10.05 -16.73
CA ASP A 36 -2.83 9.77 -15.38
C ASP A 36 -1.78 8.97 -14.57
N LEU A 37 -1.94 8.93 -13.25
CA LEU A 37 -1.13 8.09 -12.35
C LEU A 37 -1.27 6.62 -12.74
N ARG A 38 -0.25 5.81 -12.41
CA ARG A 38 -0.29 4.36 -12.62
C ARG A 38 -0.53 3.68 -11.29
N VAL A 39 -1.23 2.54 -11.31
CA VAL A 39 -1.40 1.70 -10.13
C VAL A 39 -0.94 0.30 -10.50
N ARG A 40 -0.04 -0.25 -9.70
CA ARG A 40 0.37 -1.65 -9.78
C ARG A 40 -0.44 -2.44 -8.75
N PHE A 41 -0.87 -3.63 -9.12
CA PHE A 41 -1.54 -4.54 -8.20
C PHE A 41 -0.81 -5.88 -8.15
N LEU A 42 -0.78 -6.47 -6.95
CA LEU A 42 -0.44 -7.86 -6.72
C LEU A 42 -1.65 -8.51 -6.04
N PHE A 43 -2.06 -9.67 -6.55
CA PHE A 43 -3.20 -10.43 -6.05
C PHE A 43 -2.72 -11.81 -5.63
N TYR A 44 -3.17 -12.22 -4.46
CA TYR A 44 -3.07 -13.58 -3.97
C TYR A 44 -4.48 -14.08 -3.74
N TYR A 45 -4.74 -15.30 -4.20
CA TYR A 45 -6.05 -15.91 -4.07
C TYR A 45 -5.91 -17.35 -3.60
N ASN A 46 -6.58 -17.68 -2.51
CA ASN A 46 -6.65 -19.04 -2.00
C ASN A 46 -7.74 -19.82 -2.75
N GLY A 47 -7.39 -20.39 -3.89
CA GLY A 47 -8.28 -21.21 -4.70
C GLY A 47 -7.76 -21.41 -6.12
N ASP A 48 -8.60 -21.95 -6.99
CA ASP A 48 -8.24 -22.13 -8.40
C ASP A 48 -8.49 -20.87 -9.25
N ARG A 49 -7.93 -20.88 -10.45
CA ARG A 49 -8.05 -19.77 -11.40
C ARG A 49 -9.48 -19.54 -11.88
N THR A 50 -10.30 -20.58 -11.93
CA THR A 50 -11.70 -20.47 -12.37
C THR A 50 -12.50 -19.65 -11.36
N ALA A 51 -12.40 -19.98 -10.08
CA ALA A 51 -13.05 -19.24 -9.01
C ALA A 51 -12.54 -17.78 -8.95
N PHE A 52 -11.22 -17.57 -9.09
CA PHE A 52 -10.65 -16.22 -9.20
C PHE A 52 -11.27 -15.41 -10.36
N ASN A 53 -11.35 -16.01 -11.55
CA ASN A 53 -11.90 -15.35 -12.73
C ASN A 53 -13.37 -14.97 -12.52
N GLN A 54 -14.17 -15.83 -11.89
CA GLN A 54 -15.58 -15.55 -11.56
C GLN A 54 -15.73 -14.38 -10.60
N ILE A 55 -14.88 -14.28 -9.58
CA ILE A 55 -14.88 -13.14 -8.64
C ILE A 55 -14.56 -11.83 -9.35
N VAL A 56 -13.56 -11.84 -10.25
CA VAL A 56 -13.21 -10.68 -11.09
C VAL A 56 -14.37 -10.36 -12.03
N ASP A 57 -15.00 -11.36 -12.63
CA ASP A 57 -16.08 -11.18 -13.59
C ASP A 57 -17.39 -10.66 -12.97
N ALA A 58 -17.66 -11.02 -11.73
CA ALA A 58 -18.78 -10.50 -10.94
C ALA A 58 -18.62 -9.01 -10.56
N TRP A 59 -17.43 -8.43 -10.72
CA TRP A 59 -17.26 -6.98 -10.57
C TRP A 59 -17.83 -6.27 -11.81
N THR A 60 -18.85 -5.44 -11.58
CA THR A 60 -19.56 -4.66 -12.62
C THR A 60 -19.46 -3.17 -12.33
N LEU A 61 -19.23 -2.36 -13.37
CA LEU A 61 -19.09 -0.91 -13.24
C LEU A 61 -19.60 -0.20 -14.50
N PRO A 62 -20.83 0.31 -14.52
CA PRO A 62 -21.45 0.92 -15.71
C PRO A 62 -20.77 2.22 -16.18
N SER A 63 -20.21 2.99 -15.25
CA SER A 63 -19.71 4.34 -15.52
C SER A 63 -18.26 4.40 -16.05
N ALA A 64 -17.57 3.26 -16.18
CA ALA A 64 -16.18 3.19 -16.65
C ALA A 64 -15.89 1.92 -17.44
N LEU A 65 -16.83 1.48 -18.28
CA LEU A 65 -16.84 0.17 -18.95
C LEU A 65 -15.50 -0.22 -19.61
N ARG A 66 -14.87 0.69 -20.37
CA ARG A 66 -13.63 0.38 -21.10
C ARG A 66 -12.44 0.16 -20.16
N GLN A 67 -12.16 1.10 -19.25
CA GLN A 67 -11.04 1.00 -18.31
C GLN A 67 -11.23 -0.15 -17.33
N HIS A 68 -12.48 -0.37 -16.91
CA HIS A 68 -12.85 -1.47 -16.04
C HIS A 68 -12.68 -2.83 -16.74
N ALA A 69 -13.11 -2.97 -17.99
CA ALA A 69 -12.90 -4.19 -18.78
C ALA A 69 -11.41 -4.47 -19.02
N GLU A 70 -10.62 -3.45 -19.34
CA GLU A 70 -9.17 -3.57 -19.50
C GLU A 70 -8.50 -4.04 -18.21
N LEU A 71 -8.88 -3.47 -17.06
CA LEU A 71 -8.35 -3.90 -15.76
C LEU A 71 -8.70 -5.37 -15.50
N LYS A 72 -9.97 -5.77 -15.65
CA LYS A 72 -10.39 -7.17 -15.49
C LYS A 72 -9.59 -8.12 -16.40
N TYR A 73 -9.37 -7.72 -17.65
CA TYR A 73 -8.54 -8.49 -18.58
C TYR A 73 -7.10 -8.64 -18.06
N GLN A 74 -6.47 -7.56 -17.60
CA GLN A 74 -5.11 -7.60 -17.08
C GLN A 74 -4.98 -8.48 -15.82
N LEU A 75 -5.96 -8.40 -14.90
CA LEU A 75 -6.00 -9.24 -13.71
C LEU A 75 -6.01 -10.73 -14.06
N LYS A 76 -6.92 -11.13 -14.95
CA LYS A 76 -7.05 -12.53 -15.38
C LYS A 76 -5.90 -13.01 -16.25
N ARG A 77 -5.33 -12.14 -17.09
CA ARG A 77 -4.20 -12.50 -17.96
C ARG A 77 -2.93 -12.78 -17.17
N ARG A 78 -2.67 -11.99 -16.12
CA ARG A 78 -1.44 -12.06 -15.32
C ARG A 78 -1.53 -13.00 -14.12
N SER A 79 -2.66 -13.66 -13.90
CA SER A 79 -2.80 -14.66 -12.84
C SER A 79 -2.07 -15.96 -13.21
N LEU A 80 -1.25 -16.48 -12.30
CA LEU A 80 -0.65 -17.80 -12.37
C LEU A 80 -1.27 -18.68 -11.29
N GLN A 81 -1.71 -19.89 -11.65
CA GLN A 81 -2.17 -20.88 -10.68
C GLN A 81 -1.01 -21.82 -10.35
N GLU A 82 -0.72 -21.98 -9.07
CA GLU A 82 0.32 -22.87 -8.59
C GLU A 82 -0.08 -23.53 -7.25
N PRO A 83 0.42 -24.73 -6.93
CA PRO A 83 0.20 -25.35 -5.63
C PRO A 83 0.76 -24.47 -4.51
N SER A 84 0.07 -24.40 -3.38
CA SER A 84 0.46 -23.56 -2.23
C SER A 84 1.86 -23.86 -1.71
N SER A 85 2.31 -25.12 -1.80
CA SER A 85 3.68 -25.50 -1.41
C SER A 85 4.75 -24.82 -2.26
N ARG A 86 4.55 -24.72 -3.58
CA ARG A 86 5.48 -24.00 -4.48
C ARG A 86 5.39 -22.50 -4.26
N PHE A 87 4.18 -21.96 -4.14
CA PHE A 87 3.97 -20.54 -3.86
C PHE A 87 4.71 -20.09 -2.58
N LEU A 88 4.55 -20.82 -1.48
CA LEU A 88 5.19 -20.49 -0.21
C LEU A 88 6.71 -20.65 -0.27
N HIS A 89 7.21 -21.67 -0.96
CA HIS A 89 8.63 -21.98 -1.01
C HIS A 89 9.43 -21.07 -1.94
N GLU A 90 8.86 -20.72 -3.10
CA GLU A 90 9.57 -19.99 -4.15
C GLU A 90 9.08 -18.54 -4.24
N THR A 91 7.79 -18.35 -4.54
CA THR A 91 7.21 -17.03 -4.83
C THR A 91 7.23 -16.13 -3.60
N LEU A 92 6.73 -16.61 -2.47
CA LEU A 92 6.68 -15.84 -1.23
C LEU A 92 8.09 -15.62 -0.66
N ALA A 93 8.95 -16.63 -0.68
CA ALA A 93 10.33 -16.49 -0.20
C ALA A 93 11.11 -15.44 -1.01
N ALA A 94 11.01 -15.46 -2.34
CA ALA A 94 11.65 -14.46 -3.20
C ALA A 94 11.12 -13.04 -2.89
N GLN A 95 9.81 -12.90 -2.66
CA GLN A 95 9.23 -11.63 -2.28
C GLN A 95 9.72 -11.13 -0.92
N TRP A 96 9.77 -12.00 0.08
CA TRP A 96 10.32 -11.66 1.40
C TRP A 96 11.79 -11.25 1.32
N VAL A 97 12.58 -11.88 0.46
CA VAL A 97 13.97 -11.48 0.19
C VAL A 97 14.02 -10.07 -0.42
N GLU A 98 13.16 -9.76 -1.40
CA GLU A 98 13.08 -8.43 -1.98
C GLU A 98 12.57 -7.36 -0.99
N GLU A 99 11.57 -7.67 -0.17
CA GLU A 99 11.10 -6.80 0.90
C GLU A 99 12.17 -6.60 1.97
N THR A 100 12.92 -7.64 2.32
CA THR A 100 14.04 -7.56 3.27
C THR A 100 15.18 -6.72 2.71
N LYS A 101 15.54 -6.86 1.43
CA LYS A 101 16.52 -5.98 0.78
C LYS A 101 16.07 -4.53 0.75
N LYS A 102 14.77 -4.29 0.54
CA LYS A 102 14.20 -2.94 0.64
C LYS A 102 14.28 -2.43 2.08
N ALA A 103 13.94 -3.24 3.08
CA ALA A 103 13.97 -2.84 4.49
C ALA A 103 15.41 -2.70 5.05
N LEU A 104 16.39 -3.38 4.45
CA LEU A 104 17.80 -3.34 4.81
C LEU A 104 18.65 -2.77 3.65
N PRO A 105 18.47 -1.49 3.28
CA PRO A 105 19.23 -0.93 2.17
C PRO A 105 20.71 -0.86 2.55
N THR A 106 21.58 -1.25 1.60
CA THR A 106 23.03 -1.05 1.68
C THR A 106 23.41 0.43 1.83
N THR A 107 22.46 1.33 1.53
CA THR A 107 22.51 2.77 1.84
C THR A 107 21.38 3.09 2.82
N ARG A 108 21.70 3.29 4.11
CA ARG A 108 20.76 3.65 5.22
C ARG A 108 19.91 4.91 5.01
N VAL A 109 19.99 5.50 3.84
CA VAL A 109 19.60 6.86 3.59
C VAL A 109 18.24 6.87 2.90
N TYR A 110 17.25 7.29 3.68
CA TYR A 110 16.01 7.95 3.24
C TYR A 110 14.84 7.07 2.84
N GLN A 111 14.52 6.06 3.63
CA GLN A 111 13.17 5.49 3.57
C GLN A 111 12.29 6.15 4.63
N ILE A 112 11.55 7.18 4.22
CA ILE A 112 10.54 7.78 5.09
C ILE A 112 9.24 7.05 4.81
N TYR A 113 8.90 6.10 5.68
CA TYR A 113 7.64 5.38 5.60
C TYR A 113 6.57 6.08 6.43
N THR A 114 5.36 6.12 5.89
CA THR A 114 4.15 6.37 6.69
C THR A 114 3.16 5.27 6.34
N SER A 115 2.58 4.66 7.37
CA SER A 115 1.56 3.63 7.21
C SER A 115 0.27 4.07 7.89
N PHE A 116 -0.85 3.67 7.31
CA PHE A 116 -2.19 3.90 7.86
C PHE A 116 -2.99 2.62 7.71
N VAL A 117 -3.82 2.33 8.71
CA VAL A 117 -4.79 1.24 8.66
C VAL A 117 -6.18 1.84 8.59
N PHE A 118 -6.92 1.54 7.53
CA PHE A 118 -8.26 2.08 7.28
C PHE A 118 -9.31 0.99 7.43
N GLN A 119 -10.48 1.35 7.97
CA GLN A 119 -11.67 0.52 7.82
C GLN A 119 -12.20 0.65 6.39
N ASN A 120 -12.84 -0.39 5.88
CA ASN A 120 -13.43 -0.39 4.54
C ASN A 120 -14.76 0.38 4.49
N ASP A 121 -14.74 1.69 4.83
CA ASP A 121 -15.90 2.59 4.67
C ASP A 121 -15.86 3.31 3.31
N ILE A 122 -17.00 3.30 2.61
CA ILE A 122 -17.13 3.84 1.25
C ILE A 122 -16.81 5.33 1.16
N LYS A 123 -17.24 6.13 2.14
CA LYS A 123 -17.01 7.58 2.14
C LYS A 123 -15.54 7.88 2.38
N ASP A 124 -14.93 7.17 3.32
CA ASP A 124 -13.53 7.35 3.68
C ASP A 124 -12.61 6.94 2.53
N MET A 125 -12.84 5.80 1.88
CA MET A 125 -12.01 5.35 0.76
C MET A 125 -12.05 6.30 -0.45
N ARG A 126 -13.21 6.89 -0.76
CA ARG A 126 -13.32 7.89 -1.83
C ARG A 126 -12.49 9.14 -1.52
N GLU A 127 -12.47 9.53 -0.26
CA GLU A 127 -11.76 10.72 0.18
C GLU A 127 -10.25 10.47 0.31
N ILE A 128 -9.84 9.32 0.82
CA ILE A 128 -8.45 8.83 0.85
C ILE A 128 -7.86 8.81 -0.56
N THR A 129 -8.52 8.14 -1.50
CA THR A 129 -8.06 8.04 -2.90
C THR A 129 -8.01 9.41 -3.59
N ARG A 130 -8.94 10.32 -3.26
CA ARG A 130 -8.92 11.73 -3.73
C ARG A 130 -7.72 12.50 -3.18
N ILE A 131 -7.41 12.36 -1.89
CA ILE A 131 -6.26 13.01 -1.23
C ILE A 131 -4.97 12.49 -1.86
N VAL A 132 -4.78 11.16 -1.92
CA VAL A 132 -3.59 10.54 -2.51
C VAL A 132 -3.36 11.03 -3.93
N ARG A 133 -4.39 10.98 -4.79
CA ARG A 133 -4.29 11.48 -6.16
C ARG A 133 -3.92 12.96 -6.20
N LYS A 134 -4.61 13.81 -5.44
CA LYS A 134 -4.37 15.26 -5.45
C LYS A 134 -2.92 15.57 -5.06
N GLN A 135 -2.44 14.95 -3.99
CA GLN A 135 -1.09 15.17 -3.49
C GLN A 135 -0.03 14.68 -4.47
N MET A 136 -0.19 13.49 -5.07
CA MET A 136 0.73 13.00 -6.08
C MET A 136 0.77 13.89 -7.34
N LEU A 137 -0.38 14.40 -7.78
CA LEU A 137 -0.44 15.33 -8.92
C LEU A 137 0.26 16.66 -8.62
N GLU A 138 0.08 17.20 -7.41
CA GLU A 138 0.73 18.44 -6.98
C GLU A 138 2.24 18.25 -6.83
N PHE A 139 2.67 17.13 -6.23
CA PHE A 139 4.08 16.76 -6.16
C PHE A 139 4.70 16.67 -7.56
N ARG A 140 4.06 15.95 -8.48
CA ARG A 140 4.51 15.85 -9.87
C ARG A 140 4.61 17.21 -10.57
N ARG A 141 3.72 18.16 -10.27
CA ARG A 141 3.75 19.52 -10.81
C ARG A 141 4.96 20.31 -10.29
N GLN A 142 5.34 20.10 -9.03
CA GLN A 142 6.49 20.76 -8.42
C GLN A 142 7.82 20.23 -8.96
N PHE A 143 7.87 18.97 -9.38
CA PHE A 143 9.08 18.27 -9.85
C PHE A 143 8.98 17.82 -11.32
N SER A 144 8.29 18.60 -12.18
CA SER A 144 7.99 18.19 -13.56
C SER A 144 9.20 18.05 -14.49
N ASN A 145 10.38 18.48 -14.05
CA ASN A 145 11.65 18.41 -14.78
C ASN A 145 12.61 17.36 -14.19
N GLU A 146 12.19 16.67 -13.14
CA GLU A 146 12.97 15.63 -12.49
C GLU A 146 12.57 14.25 -13.02
N THR A 147 13.50 13.32 -13.04
CA THR A 147 13.21 11.90 -13.30
C THR A 147 13.04 11.17 -11.97
N GLY A 148 11.96 10.40 -11.82
CA GLY A 148 11.77 9.61 -10.62
C GLY A 148 10.40 8.92 -10.53
N MET A 149 10.37 7.85 -9.74
CA MET A 149 9.14 7.22 -9.26
C MET A 149 8.94 7.63 -7.80
N MET A 150 7.70 7.74 -7.32
CA MET A 150 7.41 7.81 -5.86
C MET A 150 7.60 6.44 -5.18
N GLN A 151 8.79 5.91 -5.39
CA GLN A 151 9.54 4.83 -4.77
C GLN A 151 10.97 5.23 -5.16
N TRP A 152 11.70 5.89 -4.27
CA TRP A 152 12.92 6.63 -4.62
C TRP A 152 14.14 6.04 -3.94
N ASP A 153 15.27 6.06 -4.66
CA ASP A 153 16.60 5.70 -4.14
C ASP A 153 17.57 6.92 -4.16
N GLU A 154 17.09 8.11 -4.57
CA GLU A 154 17.91 9.30 -4.82
C GLU A 154 17.99 10.28 -3.64
N LYS A 155 19.20 10.71 -3.28
CA LYS A 155 19.51 11.49 -2.05
C LYS A 155 18.93 12.91 -2.02
N TRP A 156 18.79 13.59 -3.15
CA TRP A 156 18.40 15.02 -3.17
C TRP A 156 16.89 15.28 -2.99
N LEU A 157 16.05 14.25 -3.05
CA LEU A 157 14.61 14.38 -2.86
C LEU A 157 14.16 14.20 -1.39
N GLU A 158 15.09 14.00 -0.45
CA GLU A 158 14.76 13.73 0.96
C GLU A 158 13.87 14.81 1.58
N GLU A 159 14.31 16.08 1.59
CA GLU A 159 13.55 17.16 2.20
C GLU A 159 12.17 17.38 1.53
N PRO A 160 12.07 17.41 0.19
CA PRO A 160 10.79 17.36 -0.50
C PRO A 160 9.88 16.21 -0.06
N MET A 161 10.41 15.00 0.10
CA MET A 161 9.65 13.83 0.50
C MET A 161 9.21 13.91 1.97
N ARG A 162 10.08 14.37 2.88
CA ARG A 162 9.70 14.66 4.28
C ARG A 162 8.57 15.67 4.33
N ARG A 163 8.63 16.73 3.52
CA ARG A 163 7.58 17.76 3.45
C ARG A 163 6.28 17.19 2.88
N PHE A 164 6.35 16.44 1.79
CA PHE A 164 5.20 15.75 1.20
C PHE A 164 4.52 14.83 2.21
N LEU A 165 5.30 14.00 2.91
CA LEU A 165 4.79 13.08 3.92
C LEU A 165 4.24 13.82 5.14
N GLY A 166 4.88 14.90 5.58
CA GLY A 166 4.38 15.78 6.63
C GLY A 166 3.05 16.46 6.28
N GLN A 167 2.76 16.67 4.99
CA GLN A 167 1.48 17.20 4.53
C GLN A 167 0.40 16.13 4.40
N ILE A 168 0.72 14.97 3.83
CA ILE A 168 -0.27 13.92 3.57
C ILE A 168 -0.67 13.17 4.85
N LYS A 169 0.27 13.00 5.79
CA LYS A 169 0.03 12.27 7.05
C LYS A 169 -1.13 12.82 7.88
N PRO A 170 -1.19 14.12 8.21
CA PRO A 170 -2.34 14.66 8.94
C PRO A 170 -3.64 14.53 8.15
N MET A 171 -3.60 14.65 6.81
CA MET A 171 -4.79 14.51 5.96
C MET A 171 -5.37 13.09 5.96
N LEU A 172 -4.53 12.06 6.04
CA LEU A 172 -4.97 10.66 6.02
C LEU A 172 -5.23 10.10 7.43
N SER A 173 -4.53 10.59 8.45
CA SER A 173 -4.63 10.10 9.84
C SER A 173 -6.06 10.13 10.40
N VAL A 174 -6.90 11.07 9.93
CA VAL A 174 -8.29 11.22 10.39
C VAL A 174 -9.19 10.06 9.97
N TYR A 175 -8.83 9.34 8.91
CA TYR A 175 -9.54 8.16 8.42
C TYR A 175 -9.00 6.85 8.99
N GLY A 176 -7.88 6.90 9.71
CA GLY A 176 -7.26 5.70 10.29
C GLY A 176 -8.13 5.10 11.40
N MET A 177 -8.23 3.77 11.44
CA MET A 177 -8.87 3.01 12.52
C MET A 177 -8.36 3.42 13.90
N VAL A 178 -7.06 3.74 13.95
CA VAL A 178 -6.42 4.43 15.05
C VAL A 178 -5.61 5.55 14.42
N LYS A 179 -5.83 6.78 14.85
CA LYS A 179 -5.25 8.00 14.22
C LYS A 179 -3.71 8.02 14.18
N TRP A 180 -3.08 7.17 14.97
CA TRP A 180 -1.64 7.03 15.10
C TRP A 180 -1.17 5.58 14.90
N ALA A 181 -2.04 4.66 14.44
CA ALA A 181 -1.60 3.30 14.18
C ALA A 181 -0.65 3.26 12.99
N THR A 182 0.45 2.58 13.21
CA THR A 182 1.47 2.27 12.21
C THR A 182 1.58 0.76 12.11
N PHE A 183 1.88 0.26 10.92
CA PHE A 183 2.06 -1.17 10.68
C PHE A 183 3.53 -1.53 10.96
N THR A 184 3.78 -2.53 11.79
CA THR A 184 5.11 -2.83 12.36
C THR A 184 6.20 -3.08 11.33
N ASN A 185 5.83 -3.59 10.15
CA ASN A 185 6.77 -3.79 9.04
C ASN A 185 7.24 -2.48 8.38
N PHE A 186 6.66 -1.34 8.76
CA PHE A 186 7.02 0.00 8.34
C PHE A 186 7.36 0.84 9.59
N PRO A 187 8.58 0.71 10.13
CA PRO A 187 9.03 1.51 11.25
C PRO A 187 8.98 2.99 10.89
N ASP A 188 8.46 3.80 11.82
CA ASP A 188 8.33 5.25 11.72
C ASP A 188 9.17 5.87 12.83
N ASP A 189 10.42 6.17 12.48
CA ASP A 189 11.42 6.75 13.40
C ASP A 189 11.04 8.14 13.93
N ALA A 190 9.96 8.75 13.39
CA ALA A 190 9.42 9.99 13.93
C ALA A 190 8.49 9.77 15.15
N LEU A 191 8.12 8.52 15.46
CA LEU A 191 7.35 8.20 16.66
C LEU A 191 8.22 8.36 17.91
N LYS A 192 7.68 9.02 18.93
CA LYS A 192 8.41 9.15 20.19
C LYS A 192 8.51 7.79 20.91
N PRO A 193 9.61 7.53 21.64
CA PRO A 193 9.80 6.29 22.39
C PRO A 193 8.66 5.96 23.35
N GLU A 194 7.89 6.94 23.83
CA GLU A 194 6.83 6.68 24.81
C GLU A 194 5.52 6.23 24.16
N VAL A 195 5.35 6.44 22.85
CA VAL A 195 4.09 6.18 22.13
C VAL A 195 4.19 5.07 21.09
N HIS A 196 5.40 4.64 20.74
CA HIS A 196 5.62 3.69 19.64
C HIS A 196 4.87 2.35 19.85
N GLU A 197 4.93 1.74 21.03
CA GLU A 197 4.21 0.48 21.27
C GLU A 197 2.69 0.64 21.18
N GLN A 198 2.16 1.78 21.63
CA GLN A 198 0.72 2.05 21.52
C GLN A 198 0.33 2.29 20.06
N ALA A 199 1.21 2.88 19.25
CA ALA A 199 1.03 3.04 17.81
C ALA A 199 1.04 1.71 17.06
N TYR A 200 2.00 0.83 17.35
CA TYR A 200 2.12 -0.44 16.62
C TYR A 200 1.16 -1.53 17.12
N TYR A 201 0.98 -1.64 18.44
CA TYR A 201 0.32 -2.80 19.04
C TYR A 201 -0.97 -2.45 19.77
N GLY A 202 -1.28 -1.17 19.94
CA GLY A 202 -2.51 -0.71 20.58
C GLY A 202 -2.71 -1.34 21.96
N LYS A 203 -3.84 -2.05 22.16
CA LYS A 203 -4.16 -2.76 23.40
C LYS A 203 -3.35 -4.04 23.61
N ASN A 204 -2.81 -4.62 22.54
CA ASN A 204 -2.08 -5.88 22.59
C ASN A 204 -0.66 -5.73 23.19
N ARG A 205 -0.16 -4.49 23.31
CA ARG A 205 1.18 -4.21 23.85
C ARG A 205 1.44 -4.83 25.22
N LEU A 206 0.44 -4.86 26.10
CA LEU A 206 0.58 -5.42 27.44
C LEU A 206 0.88 -6.92 27.39
N LYS A 207 0.12 -7.66 26.57
CA LYS A 207 0.34 -9.09 26.41
C LYS A 207 1.66 -9.40 25.70
N LEU A 208 2.07 -8.55 24.76
CA LEU A 208 3.36 -8.68 24.10
C LEU A 208 4.53 -8.46 25.08
N ARG A 209 4.41 -7.51 26.03
CA ARG A 209 5.39 -7.32 27.10
C ARG A 209 5.49 -8.55 28.00
N GLU A 210 4.37 -9.12 28.43
CA GLU A 210 4.36 -10.36 29.21
C GLU A 210 5.08 -11.51 28.47
N ILE A 211 4.83 -11.65 27.17
CA ILE A 211 5.50 -12.68 26.34
C ILE A 211 7.00 -12.38 26.23
N LYS A 212 7.39 -11.12 25.98
CA LYS A 212 8.79 -10.71 25.89
C LYS A 212 9.52 -10.99 27.21
N GLU A 213 8.96 -10.59 28.35
CA GLU A 213 9.54 -10.84 29.67
C GLU A 213 9.69 -12.33 29.98
N ALA A 214 8.76 -13.17 29.54
CA ALA A 214 8.82 -14.61 29.77
C ALA A 214 9.84 -15.34 28.87
N TRP A 215 10.01 -14.89 27.63
CA TRP A 215 10.82 -15.58 26.62
C TRP A 215 12.20 -14.96 26.38
N ASP A 216 12.39 -13.70 26.77
CA ASP A 216 13.63 -12.94 26.61
C ASP A 216 13.82 -11.97 27.78
N PRO A 217 14.04 -12.51 29.00
CA PRO A 217 14.10 -11.73 30.24
C PRO A 217 15.35 -10.84 30.34
N ASP A 218 16.42 -11.16 29.62
CA ASP A 218 17.66 -10.39 29.55
C ASP A 218 17.68 -9.39 28.38
N ASN A 219 16.66 -9.41 27.52
CA ASN A 219 16.51 -8.53 26.37
C ASN A 219 17.73 -8.60 25.43
N PHE A 220 18.08 -9.83 25.05
CA PHE A 220 19.23 -10.19 24.23
C PHE A 220 19.18 -9.65 22.80
#